data_AF-A0A6N7BG32-F1
#
_entry.id   AF-A0A6N7BG32-F1
#
_cell.length_a   1.000
_cell.length_b   1.000
_cell.length_c   1.000
_cell.angle_alpha   90.00
_cell.angle_beta   90.00
_cell.angle_gamma   90.00
#
_symmetry.space_group_name_H-M   'P 1'
#
loop_
_entity.id
_entity.type
_entity.pdbx_description
1 polymer ?
#
loop_
_entity_poly.entity_id
_entity_poly.type
_entity_poly.pdbx_seq_one_letter_code
_entity_poly.pdbx_strand_id
1 'polypeptide(L)'
;MKHLLKSVSIVIALMLSLYACADSTAPETSGTINLSSKYSTSALQKVGDASATEVIITKVTYILREIKFKTQQDSTQGLYKTTPLVLELNLTGSVQDVGGLTVPFGTYTRLEFDIHRAEANDTTAMSADQRAKIRAFFAGDKYSVIIEGTYNDGTSQKNFIYKSKVNMKQKIDLAQPLVVTESDNTINATMLISSYGWFRDNNSILDPTDSKNESRIDNNIRNSIKAIKDKNKDGSAD
;
A
#
# COMPACT_ATOMS: atom_id res chain seq x y z
N MET A 1 23.45 82.26 -50.85
CA MET A 1 22.09 81.82 -50.45
C MET A 1 21.86 80.46 -51.09
N LYS A 2 21.86 79.37 -50.31
CA LYS A 2 20.64 78.69 -49.79
C LYS A 2 19.86 78.03 -50.94
N HIS A 3 19.62 76.72 -51.07
CA HIS A 3 19.69 75.58 -50.14
C HIS A 3 19.87 74.24 -50.87
N LEU A 4 20.47 73.31 -50.14
CA LEU A 4 20.73 71.89 -50.41
C LEU A 4 19.43 71.06 -50.54
N LEU A 5 19.44 70.08 -51.45
CA LEU A 5 18.53 68.93 -51.45
C LEU A 5 18.61 68.17 -50.12
N LYS A 6 17.47 67.73 -49.57
CA LYS A 6 17.42 66.55 -48.70
C LYS A 6 16.19 65.69 -48.99
N SER A 7 16.47 64.52 -49.53
CA SER A 7 15.56 63.39 -49.69
C SER A 7 15.11 62.87 -48.32
N VAL A 8 13.81 62.63 -48.17
CA VAL A 8 13.20 62.05 -46.98
C VAL A 8 13.23 60.53 -47.12
N SER A 9 14.06 59.86 -46.33
CA SER A 9 14.07 58.40 -46.20
C SER A 9 13.15 58.00 -45.03
N ILE A 10 12.09 57.25 -45.36
CA ILE A 10 11.18 56.64 -44.40
C ILE A 10 11.87 55.43 -43.77
N VAL A 11 12.05 55.43 -42.45
CA VAL A 11 12.55 54.28 -41.68
C VAL A 11 11.34 53.55 -41.10
N ILE A 12 11.09 52.33 -41.57
CA ILE A 12 10.12 51.40 -41.00
C ILE A 12 10.83 50.64 -39.88
N ALA A 13 10.45 50.91 -38.63
CA ALA A 13 10.93 50.17 -37.47
C ALA A 13 10.12 48.87 -37.32
N LEU A 14 10.75 47.74 -37.62
CA LEU A 14 10.20 46.40 -37.44
C LEU A 14 10.40 45.99 -35.96
N MET A 15 9.36 46.10 -35.13
CA MET A 15 9.38 45.53 -33.77
C MET A 15 9.21 44.01 -33.85
N LEU A 16 10.29 43.28 -33.60
CA LEU A 16 10.28 41.84 -33.38
C LEU A 16 9.88 41.57 -31.91
N SER A 17 8.62 41.23 -31.68
CA SER A 17 8.15 40.69 -30.41
C SER A 17 8.63 39.24 -30.26
N LEU A 18 9.70 39.03 -29.50
CA LEU A 18 10.13 37.71 -29.06
C LEU A 18 9.14 37.21 -28.00
N TYR A 19 8.16 36.40 -28.41
CA TYR A 19 7.45 35.49 -27.51
C TYR A 19 8.42 34.36 -27.16
N ALA A 20 9.19 34.54 -26.08
CA ALA A 20 9.84 33.42 -25.41
C ALA A 20 8.74 32.65 -24.66
N CYS A 21 8.18 31.63 -25.30
CA CYS A 21 7.48 30.57 -24.58
C CYS A 21 8.49 29.98 -23.59
N ALA A 22 8.27 30.23 -22.31
CA ALA A 22 8.94 29.51 -21.24
C ALA A 22 8.34 28.10 -21.18
N ASP A 23 8.68 27.25 -22.15
CA ASP A 23 8.56 25.81 -21.95
C ASP A 23 9.58 25.45 -20.88
N SER A 24 9.09 25.25 -19.67
CA SER A 24 9.90 24.75 -18.57
C SER A 24 10.32 23.31 -18.90
N THR A 25 11.48 23.16 -19.54
CA THR A 25 12.17 21.88 -19.74
C THR A 25 12.95 21.48 -18.49
N ALA A 26 12.40 21.75 -17.30
CA ALA A 26 12.99 21.24 -16.07
C ALA A 26 12.99 19.70 -16.17
N PRO A 27 14.14 19.02 -16.00
CA PRO A 27 14.19 17.56 -16.01
C PRO A 27 13.21 17.02 -14.98
N GLU A 28 12.45 15.98 -15.32
CA GLU A 28 11.75 15.23 -14.29
C GLU A 28 12.78 14.69 -13.30
N THR A 29 12.48 14.79 -12.01
CA THR A 29 13.38 14.31 -10.94
C THR A 29 12.70 13.25 -10.08
N SER A 30 11.49 12.84 -10.48
CA SER A 30 10.62 11.94 -9.74
C SER A 30 9.81 11.05 -10.67
N GLY A 31 9.54 9.83 -10.23
CA GLY A 31 8.57 8.93 -10.86
C GLY A 31 7.51 8.49 -9.85
N THR A 32 6.80 7.42 -10.18
CA THR A 32 5.75 6.82 -9.36
C THR A 32 6.07 5.36 -9.08
N ILE A 33 5.89 4.93 -7.83
CA ILE A 33 5.78 3.52 -7.47
C ILE A 33 4.31 3.23 -7.16
N ASN A 34 3.68 2.37 -7.95
CA ASN A 34 2.35 1.85 -7.65
C ASN A 34 2.47 0.64 -6.72
N LEU A 35 1.70 0.67 -5.64
CA LEU A 35 1.55 -0.42 -4.71
C LEU A 35 0.24 -1.16 -5.02
N SER A 36 0.35 -2.47 -5.16
CA SER A 36 -0.78 -3.39 -5.23
C SER A 36 -0.68 -4.41 -4.08
N SER A 37 -1.75 -5.15 -3.86
CA SER A 37 -1.77 -6.25 -2.90
C SER A 37 -2.38 -7.50 -3.52
N LYS A 38 -1.88 -8.67 -3.14
CA LYS A 38 -2.41 -9.97 -3.51
C LYS A 38 -2.56 -10.82 -2.27
N TYR A 39 -3.78 -11.29 -2.07
CA TYR A 39 -4.08 -12.24 -1.03
C TYR A 39 -3.73 -13.66 -1.52
N SER A 40 -3.10 -14.45 -0.67
CA SER A 40 -2.83 -15.85 -0.93
C SER A 40 -3.34 -16.71 0.21
N THR A 41 -4.22 -17.63 -0.15
CA THR A 41 -4.65 -18.74 0.69
C THR A 41 -3.78 -19.97 0.47
N SER A 42 -2.58 -19.87 -0.13
CA SER A 42 -1.81 -21.03 -0.62
C SER A 42 -1.42 -22.07 0.44
N ALA A 43 -1.93 -21.98 1.66
CA ALA A 43 -2.00 -23.13 2.53
C ALA A 43 -3.36 -23.41 3.24
N LEU A 44 -4.43 -22.65 3.01
CA LEU A 44 -5.79 -23.19 3.15
C LEU A 44 -6.21 -23.90 1.86
N GLN A 45 -5.67 -25.11 1.64
CA GLN A 45 -6.41 -26.17 0.95
C GLN A 45 -5.92 -27.56 1.38
N LYS A 46 -6.85 -28.33 1.97
CA LYS A 46 -7.41 -29.46 1.25
C LYS A 46 -8.86 -29.65 1.72
N VAL A 47 -9.83 -29.34 0.86
CA VAL A 47 -11.09 -30.10 0.86
C VAL A 47 -10.65 -31.53 0.56
N GLY A 48 -10.62 -32.39 1.58
CA GLY A 48 -10.17 -33.77 1.40
C GLY A 48 -9.65 -34.48 2.64
N ASP A 49 -9.33 -33.77 3.72
CA ASP A 49 -9.22 -34.38 5.05
C ASP A 49 -10.13 -33.57 5.97
N ALA A 50 -11.20 -34.20 6.45
CA ALA A 50 -12.10 -33.61 7.43
C ALA A 50 -11.33 -33.39 8.74
N SER A 51 -10.64 -32.26 8.85
CA SER A 51 -10.35 -31.72 10.16
C SER A 51 -11.69 -31.26 10.72
N ALA A 52 -12.07 -31.79 11.89
CA ALA A 52 -13.29 -31.36 12.55
C ALA A 52 -13.24 -29.83 12.80
N THR A 53 -12.04 -29.28 12.98
CA THR A 53 -11.82 -27.87 13.29
C THR A 53 -11.33 -27.08 12.07
N GLU A 54 -12.05 -26.03 11.67
CA GLU A 54 -11.73 -25.21 10.49
C GLU A 54 -12.00 -23.72 10.73
N VAL A 55 -11.19 -22.85 10.11
CA VAL A 55 -11.44 -21.39 10.04
C VAL A 55 -11.60 -20.98 8.58
N ILE A 56 -12.74 -20.39 8.24
CA ILE A 56 -13.02 -19.81 6.93
C ILE A 56 -13.09 -18.29 7.10
N ILE A 57 -12.20 -17.57 6.41
CA ILE A 57 -12.16 -16.11 6.43
C ILE A 57 -13.03 -15.57 5.30
N THR A 58 -13.97 -14.71 5.63
CA THR A 58 -14.89 -14.08 4.66
C THR A 58 -14.59 -12.61 4.43
N LYS A 59 -13.88 -11.96 5.37
CA LYS A 59 -13.42 -10.58 5.20
C LYS A 59 -12.18 -10.31 6.03
N VAL A 60 -11.26 -9.53 5.48
CA VAL A 60 -10.11 -9.00 6.20
C VAL A 60 -9.98 -7.52 5.88
N THR A 61 -9.81 -6.71 6.92
CA THR A 61 -9.61 -5.28 6.78
C THR A 61 -8.46 -4.81 7.66
N TYR A 62 -7.54 -4.04 7.09
CA TYR A 62 -6.38 -3.44 7.74
C TYR A 62 -6.49 -1.91 7.76
N ILE A 63 -5.82 -1.30 8.74
CA ILE A 63 -5.40 0.10 8.64
C ILE A 63 -3.91 0.13 8.32
N LEU A 64 -3.56 0.63 7.15
CA LEU A 64 -2.19 0.89 6.73
C LEU A 64 -1.85 2.36 6.95
N ARG A 65 -0.69 2.63 7.53
CA ARG A 65 -0.13 3.97 7.73
C ARG A 65 1.31 4.00 7.26
N GLU A 66 1.81 5.20 7.01
CA GLU A 66 3.24 5.44 6.80
C GLU A 66 3.89 4.55 5.72
N ILE A 67 3.18 4.28 4.63
CA ILE A 67 3.75 3.55 3.50
C ILE A 67 4.92 4.34 2.94
N LYS A 68 6.11 3.72 2.88
CA LYS A 68 7.39 4.35 2.54
C LYS A 68 8.23 3.37 1.72
N PHE A 69 8.87 3.86 0.67
CA PHE A 69 9.96 3.17 -0.01
C PHE A 69 11.30 3.77 0.43
N LYS A 70 12.26 2.92 0.81
CA LYS A 70 13.58 3.33 1.32
C LYS A 70 14.67 2.99 0.32
N THR A 71 15.61 3.91 0.15
CA THR A 71 16.83 3.71 -0.63
C THR A 71 17.92 3.05 0.22
N GLN A 72 18.99 2.56 -0.43
CA GLN A 72 20.11 1.91 0.25
C GLN A 72 20.96 2.87 1.10
N GLN A 73 21.03 4.16 0.71
CA GLN A 73 21.90 5.16 1.33
C GLN A 73 21.27 5.89 2.53
N ASP A 74 19.96 5.79 2.77
CA ASP A 74 19.31 6.67 3.74
C ASP A 74 18.24 6.01 4.62
N SER A 75 18.41 6.13 5.94
CA SER A 75 17.35 5.81 6.92
C SER A 75 16.30 6.92 7.01
N THR A 76 16.53 8.08 6.40
CA THR A 76 15.68 9.29 6.46
C THR A 76 15.23 9.85 5.10
N GLN A 77 16.03 9.76 4.02
CA GLN A 77 15.63 10.21 2.67
C GLN A 77 14.77 9.23 1.87
N GLY A 78 13.87 8.56 2.57
CA GLY A 78 12.71 7.92 1.97
C GLY A 78 11.49 8.37 2.76
N LEU A 79 10.90 9.49 2.34
CA LEU A 79 9.55 9.90 2.70
C LEU A 79 8.84 10.16 1.36
N TYR A 80 7.56 9.83 1.18
CA TYR A 80 6.48 10.52 1.90
C TYR A 80 5.34 9.60 2.35
N LYS A 81 4.90 9.88 3.58
CA LYS A 81 3.83 9.24 4.33
C LYS A 81 2.51 9.40 3.58
N THR A 82 1.91 8.28 3.19
CA THR A 82 0.53 8.27 2.70
C THR A 82 -0.42 8.69 3.82
N THR A 83 -1.53 9.32 3.44
CA THR A 83 -2.74 9.30 4.26
C THR A 83 -3.01 7.87 4.73
N PRO A 84 -3.41 7.64 5.99
CA PRO A 84 -3.87 6.35 6.44
C PRO A 84 -4.90 5.76 5.47
N LEU A 85 -4.82 4.47 5.22
CA LEU A 85 -5.66 3.77 4.26
C LEU A 85 -6.28 2.54 4.94
N VAL A 86 -7.59 2.41 4.81
CA VAL A 86 -8.29 1.16 5.12
C VAL A 86 -8.22 0.26 3.90
N LEU A 87 -7.46 -0.82 4.04
CA LEU A 87 -7.29 -1.86 3.01
C LEU A 87 -8.19 -3.04 3.36
N GLU A 88 -9.24 -3.25 2.56
CA GLU A 88 -9.97 -4.51 2.54
C GLU A 88 -9.29 -5.45 1.55
N LEU A 89 -8.99 -6.70 1.94
CA LEU A 89 -8.32 -7.64 1.05
C LEU A 89 -9.27 -8.24 0.04
N ASN A 90 -8.85 -8.31 -1.23
CA ASN A 90 -9.52 -9.12 -2.23
C ASN A 90 -9.25 -10.62 -1.97
N LEU A 91 -10.20 -11.29 -1.32
CA LEU A 91 -10.06 -12.69 -0.96
C LEU A 91 -10.15 -13.68 -2.14
N THR A 92 -10.45 -13.22 -3.36
CA THR A 92 -10.39 -14.07 -4.56
C THR A 92 -8.95 -14.42 -4.96
N GLY A 93 -7.97 -13.72 -4.39
CA GLY A 93 -6.55 -13.91 -4.69
C GLY A 93 -6.07 -13.17 -5.95
N SER A 94 -6.94 -12.37 -6.58
CA SER A 94 -6.53 -11.46 -7.65
C SER A 94 -5.78 -10.25 -7.07
N VAL A 95 -4.85 -9.71 -7.86
CA VAL A 95 -4.15 -8.47 -7.52
C VAL A 95 -5.16 -7.32 -7.45
N GLN A 96 -5.08 -6.51 -6.40
CA GLN A 96 -5.86 -5.28 -6.24
C GLN A 96 -4.94 -4.09 -6.03
N ASP A 97 -5.28 -2.95 -6.62
CA ASP A 97 -4.52 -1.72 -6.45
C ASP A 97 -4.73 -1.13 -5.05
N VAL A 98 -3.65 -0.65 -4.45
CA VAL A 98 -3.64 0.02 -3.13
C VAL A 98 -3.47 1.53 -3.32
N GLY A 99 -2.53 1.94 -4.17
CA GLY A 99 -2.31 3.35 -4.51
C GLY A 99 -0.91 3.61 -5.09
N GLY A 100 -0.72 4.81 -5.65
CA GLY A 100 0.57 5.27 -6.18
C GLY A 100 1.27 6.26 -5.25
N LEU A 101 2.60 6.20 -5.24
CA LEU A 101 3.48 7.09 -4.49
C LEU A 101 4.46 7.77 -5.43
N THR A 102 4.46 9.10 -5.47
CA THR A 102 5.50 9.86 -6.16
C THR A 102 6.79 9.80 -5.36
N VAL A 103 7.88 9.40 -6.01
CA VAL A 103 9.19 9.21 -5.40
C VAL A 103 10.28 9.83 -6.27
N PRO A 104 11.37 10.38 -5.69
CA PRO A 104 12.53 10.80 -6.49
C PRO A 104 13.10 9.65 -7.32
N PHE A 105 13.79 9.97 -8.41
CA PHE A 105 14.58 8.96 -9.11
C PHE A 105 15.63 8.34 -8.20
N GLY A 106 15.81 7.02 -8.31
CA GLY A 106 16.72 6.28 -7.45
C GLY A 106 16.38 4.80 -7.33
N THR A 107 17.16 4.14 -6.47
CA THR A 107 17.07 2.70 -6.21
C THR A 107 16.52 2.45 -4.82
N TYR A 108 15.37 1.80 -4.76
CA TYR A 108 14.64 1.47 -3.53
C TYR A 108 14.75 -0.01 -3.24
N THR A 109 15.14 -0.35 -2.01
CA THR A 109 15.45 -1.72 -1.60
C THR A 109 14.53 -2.22 -0.49
N ARG A 110 13.70 -1.36 0.09
CA ARG A 110 12.80 -1.73 1.19
C ARG A 110 11.46 -1.01 1.10
N LEU A 111 10.39 -1.75 1.37
CA LEU A 111 9.06 -1.22 1.68
C LEU A 111 8.88 -1.21 3.20
N GLU A 112 8.49 -0.06 3.76
CA GLU A 112 8.07 0.06 5.15
C GLU A 112 6.63 0.56 5.22
N PHE A 113 5.84 0.04 6.16
CA PHE A 113 4.52 0.57 6.51
C PHE A 113 4.16 0.14 7.92
N ASP A 114 3.21 0.84 8.51
CA ASP A 114 2.68 0.52 9.83
C ASP A 114 1.26 -0.05 9.69
N ILE A 115 1.01 -1.17 10.36
CA ILE A 115 -0.34 -1.59 10.73
C ILE A 115 -0.55 -1.11 12.16
N HIS A 116 -1.43 -0.14 12.31
CA HIS A 116 -1.57 0.60 13.55
C HIS A 116 -3.04 0.78 13.88
N ARG A 117 -3.34 0.87 15.17
CA ARG A 117 -4.68 1.19 15.65
C ARG A 117 -5.20 2.49 15.05
N ALA A 118 -6.49 2.51 14.72
CA ALA A 118 -7.17 3.71 14.27
C ALA A 118 -7.06 4.84 15.29
N GLU A 119 -6.71 6.04 14.84
CA GLU A 119 -6.73 7.25 15.63
C GLU A 119 -7.72 8.26 15.05
N ALA A 120 -8.37 9.06 15.89
CA ALA A 120 -9.43 9.96 15.43
C ALA A 120 -8.94 10.94 14.35
N ASN A 121 -7.70 11.39 14.47
CA ASN A 121 -7.02 12.25 13.50
C ASN A 121 -6.67 11.54 12.17
N ASP A 122 -6.72 10.20 12.08
CA ASP A 122 -6.52 9.50 10.81
C ASP A 122 -7.62 9.83 9.79
N THR A 123 -8.81 10.21 10.25
CA THR A 123 -10.00 10.42 9.43
C THR A 123 -10.01 11.75 8.65
N THR A 124 -9.18 12.72 9.05
CA THR A 124 -9.23 14.10 8.51
C THR A 124 -8.80 14.17 7.04
N ALA A 125 -7.81 13.37 6.66
CA ALA A 125 -7.26 13.33 5.30
C ALA A 125 -7.87 12.20 4.42
N MET A 126 -8.73 11.35 4.98
CA MET A 126 -9.37 10.24 4.27
C MET A 126 -10.50 10.71 3.34
N SER A 127 -10.73 9.99 2.24
CA SER A 127 -11.94 10.13 1.41
C SER A 127 -13.21 9.73 2.16
N ALA A 128 -14.39 10.09 1.63
CA ALA A 128 -15.67 9.72 2.25
C ALA A 128 -15.83 8.20 2.43
N ASP A 129 -15.42 7.41 1.43
CA ASP A 129 -15.48 5.95 1.47
C ASP A 129 -14.53 5.36 2.52
N GLN A 130 -13.31 5.90 2.61
CA GLN A 130 -12.33 5.50 3.61
C GLN A 130 -12.80 5.82 5.03
N ARG A 131 -13.41 7.00 5.24
CA ARG A 131 -14.06 7.36 6.50
C ARG A 131 -15.23 6.43 6.83
N ALA A 132 -15.97 5.95 5.85
CA ALA A 132 -17.05 5.00 6.08
C ALA A 132 -16.52 3.65 6.59
N LYS A 133 -15.43 3.15 5.99
CA LYS A 133 -14.79 1.88 6.33
C LYS A 133 -14.10 1.90 7.69
N ILE A 134 -13.39 2.98 8.04
CA ILE A 134 -12.63 3.04 9.30
C ILE A 134 -13.51 3.06 10.55
N ARG A 135 -14.82 3.40 10.44
CA ARG A 135 -15.75 3.42 11.60
C ARG A 135 -15.76 2.12 12.39
N ALA A 136 -15.65 0.97 11.73
CA ALA A 136 -15.62 -0.33 12.38
C ALA A 136 -14.45 -0.50 13.37
N PHE A 137 -13.35 0.23 13.14
CA PHE A 137 -12.15 0.20 13.97
C PHE A 137 -12.22 1.09 15.21
N PHE A 138 -13.28 1.89 15.36
CA PHE A 138 -13.57 2.67 16.57
C PHE A 138 -14.72 2.08 17.40
N ALA A 139 -15.32 0.97 16.96
CA ALA A 139 -16.48 0.37 17.62
C ALA A 139 -16.06 -0.43 18.86
N GLY A 140 -16.04 0.26 20.01
CA GLY A 140 -15.74 -0.29 21.35
C GLY A 140 -14.33 0.04 21.81
N ASP A 141 -13.32 -0.28 20.99
CA ASP A 141 -11.91 0.05 21.21
C ASP A 141 -11.28 0.48 19.88
N LYS A 142 -9.98 0.80 19.88
CA LYS A 142 -9.18 1.12 18.69
C LYS A 142 -8.49 -0.14 18.18
N TYR A 143 -8.91 -0.60 17.01
CA TYR A 143 -8.37 -1.79 16.36
C TYR A 143 -7.47 -1.43 15.18
N SER A 144 -6.65 -2.37 14.73
CA SER A 144 -5.77 -2.24 13.56
C SER A 144 -6.05 -3.26 12.47
N VAL A 145 -6.63 -4.41 12.85
CA VAL A 145 -7.08 -5.46 11.93
C VAL A 145 -8.45 -5.95 12.38
N ILE A 146 -9.37 -6.13 11.42
CA ILE A 146 -10.65 -6.80 11.62
C ILE A 146 -10.72 -7.97 10.66
N ILE A 147 -11.01 -9.16 11.19
CA ILE A 147 -11.16 -10.40 10.44
C ILE A 147 -12.54 -10.96 10.75
N GLU A 148 -13.34 -11.21 9.71
CA GLU A 148 -14.64 -11.84 9.83
C GLU A 148 -14.61 -13.21 9.17
N GLY A 149 -15.35 -14.16 9.73
CA GLY A 149 -15.35 -15.52 9.23
C GLY A 149 -16.23 -16.48 10.02
N THR A 150 -16.07 -17.77 9.73
CA THR A 150 -16.66 -18.87 10.48
C THR A 150 -15.56 -19.75 11.08
N TYR A 151 -15.81 -20.23 12.29
CA TYR A 151 -15.00 -21.22 12.98
C TYR A 151 -15.87 -22.45 13.24
N ASN A 152 -15.42 -23.60 12.78
CA ASN A 152 -15.99 -24.90 13.11
C ASN A 152 -15.09 -25.54 14.17
N ASP A 153 -15.66 -25.98 15.29
CA ASP A 153 -14.92 -26.70 16.35
C ASP A 153 -15.04 -28.24 16.23
N GLY A 154 -15.70 -28.73 15.19
CA GLY A 154 -16.00 -30.13 14.96
C GLY A 154 -17.40 -30.54 15.38
N THR A 155 -18.07 -29.68 16.15
CA THR A 155 -19.42 -29.94 16.68
C THR A 155 -20.39 -28.81 16.33
N SER A 156 -19.89 -27.58 16.20
CA SER A 156 -20.69 -26.41 15.91
C SER A 156 -19.91 -25.41 15.05
N GLN A 157 -20.64 -24.71 14.19
CA GLN A 157 -20.11 -23.58 13.43
C GLN A 157 -20.51 -22.28 14.11
N LYS A 158 -19.53 -21.39 14.35
CA LYS A 158 -19.72 -20.08 14.97
C LYS A 158 -19.21 -19.01 14.00
N ASN A 159 -19.99 -17.96 13.79
CA ASN A 159 -19.48 -16.75 13.16
C ASN A 159 -18.55 -16.04 14.14
N PHE A 160 -17.45 -15.48 13.66
CA PHE A 160 -16.55 -14.70 14.49
C PHE A 160 -16.21 -13.36 13.83
N ILE A 161 -15.90 -12.38 14.68
CA ILE A 161 -15.26 -11.12 14.30
C ILE A 161 -14.06 -10.97 15.20
N TYR A 162 -12.88 -11.31 14.69
CA TYR A 162 -11.63 -11.15 15.40
C TYR A 162 -11.12 -9.73 15.18
N LYS A 163 -10.90 -8.99 16.27
CA LYS A 163 -10.43 -7.60 16.21
C LYS A 163 -9.08 -7.48 16.88
N SER A 164 -8.03 -7.35 16.08
CA SER A 164 -6.67 -7.19 16.60
C SER A 164 -6.39 -5.75 17.01
N LYS A 165 -5.64 -5.60 18.09
CA LYS A 165 -5.13 -4.31 18.56
C LYS A 165 -3.63 -4.18 18.28
N VAL A 166 -3.02 -4.97 17.40
CA VAL A 166 -1.57 -4.86 17.20
C VAL A 166 -1.16 -3.52 16.62
N ASN A 167 -0.06 -2.98 17.14
CA ASN A 167 0.72 -1.98 16.44
C ASN A 167 1.98 -2.68 15.94
N MET A 168 2.25 -2.60 14.64
CA MET A 168 3.43 -3.23 14.05
C MET A 168 3.95 -2.42 12.87
N LYS A 169 5.27 -2.25 12.85
CA LYS A 169 5.99 -1.74 11.70
C LYS A 169 6.48 -2.93 10.88
N GLN A 170 6.07 -2.97 9.62
CA GLN A 170 6.56 -3.92 8.63
C GLN A 170 7.75 -3.29 7.92
N LYS A 171 8.86 -4.02 7.86
CA LYS A 171 10.07 -3.66 7.13
C LYS A 171 10.40 -4.81 6.22
N ILE A 172 10.16 -4.63 4.93
CA ILE A 172 10.30 -5.70 3.96
C ILE A 172 11.42 -5.32 3.00
N ASP A 173 12.55 -6.01 3.17
CA ASP A 173 13.64 -5.97 2.20
C ASP A 173 13.18 -6.65 0.92
N LEU A 174 13.26 -5.91 -0.18
CA LEU A 174 12.84 -6.39 -1.49
C LEU A 174 13.97 -7.26 -2.05
N ALA A 175 13.63 -8.47 -2.50
CA ALA A 175 14.59 -9.37 -3.14
C ALA A 175 15.20 -8.75 -4.40
N GLN A 176 14.40 -7.95 -5.13
CA GLN A 176 14.87 -7.11 -6.22
C GLN A 176 14.60 -5.64 -5.94
N PRO A 177 15.56 -4.75 -6.17
CA PRO A 177 15.34 -3.32 -5.99
C PRO A 177 14.37 -2.76 -7.05
N LEU A 178 13.61 -1.75 -6.64
CA LEU A 178 12.82 -0.91 -7.53
C LEU A 178 13.72 0.22 -8.01
N VAL A 179 13.94 0.32 -9.31
CA VAL A 179 14.79 1.36 -9.90
C VAL A 179 13.88 2.31 -10.67
N VAL A 180 13.76 3.55 -10.18
CA VAL A 180 12.94 4.59 -10.80
C VAL A 180 13.88 5.55 -11.51
N THR A 181 13.71 5.70 -12.82
CA THR A 181 14.54 6.58 -13.67
C THR A 181 13.66 7.43 -14.57
N GLU A 182 14.26 8.37 -15.30
CA GLU A 182 13.56 9.17 -16.31
C GLU A 182 12.94 8.30 -17.43
N SER A 183 13.65 7.24 -17.83
CA SER A 183 13.18 6.32 -18.88
C SER A 183 12.21 5.24 -18.38
N ASP A 184 12.20 4.96 -17.07
CA ASP A 184 11.30 4.00 -16.41
C ASP A 184 10.79 4.65 -15.12
N ASN A 185 9.91 5.63 -15.29
CA ASN A 185 9.42 6.49 -14.21
C ASN A 185 8.15 5.94 -13.54
N THR A 186 7.65 4.77 -13.94
CA THR A 186 6.48 4.13 -13.34
C THR A 186 6.78 2.67 -13.02
N ILE A 187 6.97 2.38 -11.73
CA ILE A 187 7.32 1.05 -11.23
C ILE A 187 6.16 0.47 -10.43
N ASN A 188 6.00 -0.85 -10.45
CA ASN A 188 4.97 -1.55 -9.70
C ASN A 188 5.60 -2.47 -8.64
N ALA A 189 4.98 -2.51 -7.46
CA ALA A 189 5.34 -3.38 -6.34
C ALA A 189 4.08 -4.01 -5.75
N THR A 190 4.16 -5.28 -5.35
CA THR A 190 3.01 -6.02 -4.84
C THR A 190 3.28 -6.54 -3.43
N MET A 191 2.39 -6.22 -2.48
CA MET A 191 2.35 -6.84 -1.16
C MET A 191 1.64 -8.19 -1.24
N LEU A 192 2.31 -9.24 -0.75
CA LEU A 192 1.75 -10.57 -0.63
C LEU A 192 1.30 -10.79 0.81
N ILE A 193 0.01 -11.08 1.00
CA ILE A 193 -0.57 -11.27 2.33
C ILE A 193 -1.17 -12.68 2.38
N SER A 194 -0.71 -13.48 3.34
CA SER A 194 -1.26 -14.83 3.54
C SER A 194 -1.90 -14.98 4.92
N SER A 195 -3.09 -15.55 4.97
CA SER A 195 -3.80 -15.83 6.22
C SER A 195 -3.56 -17.21 6.79
N TYR A 196 -2.82 -18.06 6.08
CA TYR A 196 -2.71 -19.49 6.40
C TYR A 196 -2.33 -19.77 7.85
N GLY A 197 -1.37 -19.01 8.37
CA GLY A 197 -0.83 -19.21 9.72
C GLY A 197 -1.58 -18.46 10.81
N TRP A 198 -2.54 -17.57 10.51
CA TRP A 198 -3.12 -16.66 11.52
C TRP A 198 -3.74 -17.42 12.69
N PHE A 199 -4.56 -18.42 12.38
CA PHE A 199 -5.30 -19.20 13.36
C PHE A 199 -4.69 -20.58 13.58
N ARG A 200 -3.36 -20.70 13.48
CA ARG A 200 -2.65 -21.96 13.70
C ARG A 200 -1.63 -21.84 14.82
N ASP A 201 -1.53 -22.92 15.59
CA ASP A 201 -0.43 -23.17 16.51
C ASP A 201 0.03 -24.60 16.29
N ASN A 202 1.13 -24.75 15.54
CA ASN A 202 1.59 -26.03 15.02
C ASN A 202 0.49 -26.77 14.24
N ASN A 203 0.03 -27.91 14.78
CA ASN A 203 -1.02 -28.74 14.17
C ASN A 203 -2.43 -28.41 14.68
N SER A 204 -2.57 -27.45 15.60
CA SER A 204 -3.85 -27.06 16.19
C SER A 204 -4.38 -25.78 15.55
N ILE A 205 -5.70 -25.71 15.39
CA ILE A 205 -6.40 -24.48 15.03
C ILE A 205 -6.71 -23.70 16.30
N LEU A 206 -6.41 -22.40 16.28
CA LEU A 206 -6.73 -21.46 17.35
C LEU A 206 -8.17 -20.98 17.15
N ASP A 207 -9.03 -21.17 18.15
CA ASP A 207 -10.38 -20.61 18.17
C ASP A 207 -10.29 -19.07 18.21
N PRO A 208 -10.77 -18.35 17.16
CA PRO A 208 -10.74 -16.89 17.11
C PRO A 208 -11.70 -16.21 18.09
N THR A 209 -12.61 -16.98 18.70
CA THR A 209 -13.55 -16.49 19.70
C THR A 209 -13.03 -16.63 21.13
N ASP A 210 -11.96 -17.42 21.34
CA ASP A 210 -11.30 -17.55 22.65
C ASP A 210 -10.21 -16.47 22.83
N SER A 211 -10.47 -15.53 23.74
CA SER A 211 -9.52 -14.46 24.12
C SER A 211 -8.13 -14.97 24.53
N LYS A 212 -8.00 -16.22 25.00
CA LYS A 212 -6.68 -16.81 25.34
C LYS A 212 -5.77 -16.97 24.13
N ASN A 213 -6.33 -17.03 22.93
CA ASN A 213 -5.59 -17.18 21.68
C ASN A 213 -5.13 -15.84 21.08
N GLU A 214 -5.64 -14.70 21.58
CA GLU A 214 -5.41 -13.36 21.00
C GLU A 214 -3.92 -13.07 20.76
N SER A 215 -3.07 -13.24 21.78
CA SER A 215 -1.63 -12.97 21.63
C SER A 215 -0.94 -13.84 20.58
N ARG A 216 -1.40 -15.08 20.39
CA ARG A 216 -0.81 -15.99 19.38
C ARG A 216 -1.26 -15.60 17.98
N ILE A 217 -2.56 -15.35 17.81
CA ILE A 217 -3.15 -14.92 16.54
C ILE A 217 -2.51 -13.59 16.10
N ASP A 218 -2.37 -12.63 17.01
CA ASP A 218 -1.73 -11.33 16.76
C ASP A 218 -0.26 -11.46 16.29
N ASN A 219 0.49 -12.37 16.91
CA ASN A 219 1.87 -12.66 16.49
C ASN A 219 1.93 -13.33 15.12
N ASN A 220 0.98 -14.23 14.83
CA ASN A 220 0.90 -14.89 13.53
C ASN A 220 0.56 -13.89 12.41
N ILE A 221 -0.37 -12.96 12.66
CA ILE A 221 -0.72 -11.88 11.72
C ILE A 221 0.51 -11.01 11.42
N ARG A 222 1.34 -10.71 12.42
CA ARG A 222 2.57 -9.92 12.23
C ARG A 222 3.54 -10.54 11.23
N ASN A 223 3.62 -11.86 11.19
CA ASN A 223 4.62 -12.58 10.40
C ASN A 223 4.14 -12.93 8.99
N SER A 224 2.94 -12.47 8.59
CA SER A 224 2.23 -13.02 7.43
C SER A 224 2.27 -12.17 6.17
N ILE A 225 3.04 -11.07 6.19
CA ILE A 225 3.10 -10.10 5.09
C ILE A 225 4.49 -10.09 4.48
N LYS A 226 4.54 -10.13 3.15
CA LYS A 226 5.74 -10.03 2.31
C LYS A 226 5.51 -9.01 1.20
N ALA A 227 6.56 -8.63 0.48
CA ALA A 227 6.47 -7.72 -0.65
C ALA A 227 7.51 -8.06 -1.71
N ILE A 228 7.15 -7.84 -2.97
CA ILE A 228 7.94 -8.19 -4.16
C ILE A 228 7.87 -7.06 -5.19
N LYS A 229 8.88 -7.00 -6.07
CA LYS A 229 8.81 -6.26 -7.32
C LYS A 229 7.96 -7.04 -8.31
N ASP A 230 7.03 -6.37 -8.98
CA ASP A 230 6.01 -7.01 -9.83
C ASP A 230 5.54 -6.01 -10.90
N LYS A 231 6.32 -5.89 -11.98
CA LYS A 231 6.17 -4.90 -13.06
C LYS A 231 4.88 -5.13 -13.83
N ASN A 232 4.48 -6.38 -14.05
CA ASN A 232 3.28 -6.72 -14.81
C ASN A 232 1.99 -6.80 -13.94
N LYS A 233 2.11 -6.67 -12.61
CA LYS A 233 1.01 -6.74 -11.63
C LYS A 233 0.29 -8.09 -11.63
N ASP A 234 0.99 -9.20 -11.87
CA ASP A 234 0.40 -10.55 -11.80
C ASP A 234 0.50 -11.17 -10.39
N GLY A 235 1.26 -10.52 -9.49
CA GLY A 235 1.51 -10.93 -8.13
C GLY A 235 2.51 -12.08 -7.99
N SER A 236 3.45 -12.14 -8.93
CA SER A 236 4.66 -12.96 -8.92
C SER A 236 5.86 -12.03 -9.06
N ALA A 237 7.02 -12.46 -8.56
CA ALA A 237 8.22 -11.66 -8.71
C ALA A 237 8.70 -11.71 -10.17
N ASP A 238 9.10 -10.56 -10.71
CA ASP A 238 9.90 -10.51 -11.95
C ASP A 238 11.33 -10.96 -11.71
#